data_AF-A0A350PFE5-F1
#
_entry.id   AF-A0A350PFE5-F1
#
_cell.length_a   1.000
_cell.length_b   1.000
_cell.length_c   1.000
_cell.angle_alpha   90.00
_cell.angle_beta   90.00
_cell.angle_gamma   90.00
#
_symmetry.space_group_name_H-M   'P 1'
#
loop_
_entity.id
_entity.type
_entity.pdbx_description
1 polymer ?
#
loop_
_entity_poly.entity_id
_entity_poly.type
_entity_poly.pdbx_seq_one_letter_code
_entity_poly.pdbx_strand_id
1 'polypeptide(L)'
;NYKAGRKPLRLNRAYANLTPEECSENKKWQQMRTMEYFNQMPIIQTYVPNIEADDVIAYVTSMSYYEGWQKIIISNDKDFMQLCNNETVLMRPVKKEVMTRKTIVEDIGIHPTNMALARAIVGDSSDNLPGIHGAGLATVAKRFK
;
A
#
# COMPACT_ATOMS: atom_id res chain seq x y z
N ASN A 1 32.75 -26.33 -0.92
CA ASN A 1 31.85 -26.53 0.24
C ASN A 1 30.51 -25.86 -0.06
N TYR A 2 29.55 -26.56 -0.68
CA TYR A 2 28.28 -25.97 -1.18
C TYR A 2 27.36 -25.43 -0.07
N LYS A 3 27.74 -25.65 1.20
CA LYS A 3 27.08 -25.15 2.41
C LYS A 3 27.70 -23.84 2.93
N ALA A 4 28.83 -23.39 2.38
CA ALA A 4 29.42 -22.10 2.71
C ALA A 4 28.60 -20.97 2.07
N GLY A 5 28.09 -20.03 2.87
CA GLY A 5 27.25 -18.91 2.42
C GLY A 5 25.73 -19.13 2.51
N ARG A 6 25.27 -20.32 2.95
CA ARG A 6 23.84 -20.66 3.09
C ARG A 6 23.24 -20.46 4.48
N LYS A 7 23.99 -19.96 5.45
CA LYS A 7 23.37 -19.57 6.73
C LYS A 7 22.63 -18.26 6.45
N PRO A 8 21.28 -18.24 6.40
CA PRO A 8 20.60 -16.96 6.44
C PRO A 8 21.08 -16.24 7.69
N LEU A 9 21.44 -14.96 7.57
CA LEU A 9 21.54 -14.13 8.76
C LEU A 9 20.23 -14.32 9.53
N ARG A 10 20.34 -14.57 10.84
CA ARG A 10 19.22 -14.95 11.70
C ARG A 10 18.00 -14.10 11.37
N LEU A 11 16.83 -14.74 11.27
CA LEU A 11 15.57 -14.03 11.06
C LEU A 11 15.48 -12.85 12.03
N ASN A 12 15.02 -11.69 11.54
CA ASN A 12 14.78 -10.45 12.31
C ASN A 12 13.62 -10.63 13.31
N ARG A 13 13.68 -11.64 14.17
CA ARG A 13 12.80 -11.82 15.33
C ARG A 13 13.53 -11.44 16.62
N ALA A 14 14.86 -11.44 16.62
CA ALA A 14 15.70 -11.05 17.75
C ALA A 14 16.37 -9.69 17.49
N TYR A 15 15.57 -8.63 17.31
CA TYR A 15 16.05 -7.25 17.14
C TYR A 15 16.96 -6.79 18.29
N ALA A 16 16.75 -7.32 19.49
CA ALA A 16 17.47 -6.94 20.69
C ALA A 16 19.00 -7.19 20.63
N ASN A 17 19.47 -8.04 19.71
CA ASN A 17 20.87 -8.47 19.64
C ASN A 17 21.59 -8.03 18.37
N LEU A 18 20.99 -7.16 17.55
CA LEU A 18 21.56 -6.72 16.27
C LEU A 18 21.83 -5.22 16.31
N THR A 19 22.96 -4.81 15.74
CA THR A 19 23.25 -3.40 15.48
C THR A 19 22.32 -2.85 14.37
N PRO A 20 22.14 -1.53 14.27
CA PRO A 20 21.37 -0.91 13.18
C PRO A 20 21.92 -1.26 11.79
N GLU A 21 23.24 -1.37 11.65
CA GLU A 21 23.92 -1.74 10.41
C GLU A 21 23.59 -3.19 10.02
N GLU A 22 23.72 -4.13 10.95
CA GLU A 22 23.34 -5.53 10.70
C GLU A 22 21.84 -5.67 10.40
N CYS A 23 20.97 -4.88 11.05
CA CYS A 23 19.55 -4.86 10.73
C CYS A 23 19.30 -4.39 9.29
N SER A 24 20.04 -3.36 8.83
CA SER A 24 19.95 -2.83 7.47
C SER A 24 20.43 -3.84 6.43
N GLU A 25 21.58 -4.48 6.68
CA GLU A 25 22.12 -5.54 5.82
C GLU A 25 21.17 -6.74 5.74
N ASN A 26 20.61 -7.16 6.87
CA ASN A 26 19.62 -8.24 6.93
C ASN A 26 18.35 -7.90 6.16
N LYS A 27 17.86 -6.66 6.29
CA LYS A 27 16.69 -6.18 5.53
C LYS A 27 16.97 -6.24 4.03
N LYS A 28 18.12 -5.71 3.58
CA LYS A 28 18.54 -5.76 2.17
C LYS A 28 18.63 -7.19 1.67
N TRP A 29 19.26 -8.08 2.42
CA TRP A 29 19.39 -9.49 2.05
C TRP A 29 18.02 -10.18 1.93
N GLN A 30 17.12 -9.99 2.88
CA GLN A 30 15.77 -10.57 2.84
C GLN A 30 14.95 -10.02 1.66
N GLN A 31 15.08 -8.72 1.36
CA GLN A 31 14.43 -8.09 0.21
C GLN A 31 14.92 -8.69 -1.11
N MET A 32 16.24 -8.78 -1.29
CA MET A 32 16.85 -9.40 -2.48
C MET A 32 16.39 -10.85 -2.64
N ARG A 33 16.38 -11.62 -1.54
CA ARG A 33 15.95 -13.01 -1.56
C ARG A 33 14.47 -13.17 -1.93
N THR A 34 13.63 -12.22 -1.50
CA THR A 34 12.21 -12.20 -1.85
C THR A 34 12.02 -11.94 -3.34
N MET A 35 12.76 -10.99 -3.92
CA MET A 35 12.74 -10.72 -5.37
C MET A 35 13.20 -11.95 -6.17
N GLU A 36 14.22 -12.67 -5.71
CA GLU A 36 14.66 -13.94 -6.32
C GLU A 36 13.55 -15.00 -6.32
N TYR A 37 12.78 -15.12 -5.24
CA TYR A 37 11.65 -16.04 -5.18
C TYR A 37 10.53 -15.64 -6.13
N PHE A 38 10.22 -14.35 -6.21
CA PHE A 38 9.21 -13.84 -7.13
C PHE A 38 9.60 -14.04 -8.60
N ASN A 39 10.89 -14.03 -8.95
CA ASN A 39 11.36 -14.38 -10.29
C ASN A 39 11.07 -15.85 -10.69
N GLN A 40 10.73 -16.72 -9.72
CA GLN A 40 10.34 -18.11 -9.98
C GLN A 40 8.82 -18.30 -10.00
N MET A 41 8.04 -17.22 -9.86
CA MET A 41 6.59 -17.24 -9.86
C MET A 41 6.04 -16.56 -11.12
N PRO A 42 4.80 -16.88 -11.55
CA PRO A 42 4.16 -16.21 -12.66
C PRO A 42 3.62 -14.83 -12.25
N ILE A 43 4.50 -13.97 -11.73
CA ILE A 43 4.18 -12.61 -11.32
C ILE A 43 5.11 -11.62 -12.01
N ILE A 44 4.58 -10.47 -12.39
CA ILE A 44 5.37 -9.39 -12.96
C ILE A 44 5.81 -8.48 -11.82
N GLN A 45 7.11 -8.20 -11.75
CA GLN A 45 7.69 -7.24 -10.83
C GLN A 45 7.99 -5.94 -11.57
N THR A 46 7.42 -4.83 -11.11
CA THR A 46 7.62 -3.50 -11.70
C THR A 46 8.34 -2.61 -10.71
N TYR A 47 9.41 -1.96 -11.15
CA TYR A 47 10.14 -0.96 -10.39
C TYR A 47 10.49 0.20 -11.32
N VAL A 48 10.13 1.41 -10.92
CA VAL A 48 10.48 2.62 -11.67
C VAL A 48 11.33 3.51 -10.76
N PRO A 49 12.56 3.87 -11.17
CA PRO A 49 13.43 4.70 -10.34
C PRO A 49 12.77 6.04 -9.99
N ASN A 50 12.88 6.43 -8.71
CA ASN A 50 12.36 7.69 -8.17
C ASN A 50 10.83 7.84 -8.22
N ILE A 51 10.08 6.76 -8.42
CA ILE A 51 8.61 6.77 -8.36
C ILE A 51 8.17 5.83 -7.23
N GLU A 52 7.17 6.27 -6.46
CA GLU A 52 6.60 5.47 -5.38
C GLU A 52 5.72 4.34 -5.92
N ALA A 53 5.56 3.27 -5.13
CA ALA A 53 4.86 2.08 -5.59
C ALA A 53 3.34 2.33 -5.78
N ASP A 54 2.77 3.22 -4.97
CA ASP A 54 1.39 3.66 -5.05
C ASP A 54 1.09 4.44 -6.34
N ASP A 55 1.98 5.33 -6.78
CA ASP A 55 1.91 6.02 -8.07
C ASP A 55 1.91 5.02 -9.24
N VAL A 56 2.78 4.01 -9.19
CA VAL A 56 2.83 2.95 -10.21
C VAL A 56 1.52 2.16 -10.22
N ILE A 57 0.97 1.83 -9.05
CA ILE A 57 -0.33 1.13 -8.94
C ILE A 57 -1.47 2.00 -9.48
N ALA A 58 -1.50 3.29 -9.13
CA ALA A 58 -2.49 4.25 -9.63
C ALA A 58 -2.42 4.36 -11.16
N TYR A 59 -1.23 4.44 -11.72
CA TYR A 59 -1.04 4.44 -13.17
C TYR A 59 -1.53 3.13 -13.80
N VAL A 60 -1.09 1.97 -13.31
CA VAL A 60 -1.48 0.65 -13.86
C VAL A 60 -3.00 0.44 -13.82
N THR A 61 -3.66 0.81 -12.71
CA THR A 61 -5.12 0.65 -12.55
C THR A 61 -5.93 1.52 -13.51
N SER A 62 -5.35 2.63 -13.99
CA SER A 62 -5.97 3.56 -14.94
C SER A 62 -5.61 3.30 -16.41
N MET A 63 -4.72 2.35 -16.72
CA MET A 63 -4.36 2.03 -18.10
C MET A 63 -5.56 1.46 -18.87
N SER A 64 -5.80 1.98 -20.09
CA SER A 64 -6.87 1.52 -20.99
C SER A 64 -6.75 0.04 -21.35
N TYR A 65 -5.54 -0.51 -21.34
CA TYR A 65 -5.31 -1.93 -21.55
C TYR A 65 -6.09 -2.83 -20.56
N TYR A 66 -6.33 -2.34 -19.34
CA TYR A 66 -7.06 -3.05 -18.28
C TYR A 66 -8.48 -2.49 -18.08
N GLU A 67 -9.03 -1.78 -19.06
CA GLU A 67 -10.43 -1.34 -19.02
C GLU A 67 -11.38 -2.55 -19.12
N GLY A 68 -12.44 -2.58 -18.32
CA GLY A 68 -13.36 -3.73 -18.21
C GLY A 68 -12.84 -4.90 -17.37
N TRP A 69 -11.60 -4.85 -16.88
CA TRP A 69 -11.04 -5.90 -16.03
C TRP A 69 -11.40 -5.66 -14.57
N GLN A 70 -11.74 -6.73 -13.84
CA GLN A 70 -11.83 -6.65 -12.39
C GLN A 70 -10.42 -6.58 -11.78
N LYS A 71 -10.11 -5.42 -11.18
CA LYS A 71 -8.82 -5.08 -10.58
C LYS A 71 -8.91 -5.21 -9.05
N ILE A 72 -7.94 -5.90 -8.44
CA ILE A 72 -7.86 -6.08 -6.98
C ILE A 72 -6.50 -5.55 -6.52
N ILE A 73 -6.51 -4.47 -5.74
CA ILE A 73 -5.33 -3.93 -5.07
C ILE A 73 -5.21 -4.64 -3.73
N ILE A 74 -4.05 -5.22 -3.42
CA ILE A 74 -3.80 -5.85 -2.11
C ILE A 74 -2.85 -4.95 -1.31
N SER A 75 -3.40 -4.18 -0.37
CA SER A 75 -2.64 -3.32 0.53
C SER A 75 -3.44 -3.00 1.78
N ASN A 76 -2.78 -2.69 2.90
CA ASN A 76 -3.45 -2.18 4.10
C ASN A 76 -3.57 -0.65 4.11
N ASP A 77 -2.86 0.00 3.20
CA ASP A 77 -2.88 1.43 3.02
C ASP A 77 -4.29 1.90 2.60
N LYS A 78 -4.76 2.95 3.27
CA LYS A 78 -6.09 3.50 3.05
C LYS A 78 -6.11 4.46 1.87
N ASP A 79 -4.97 4.99 1.46
CA ASP A 79 -4.95 5.98 0.38
C ASP A 79 -5.31 5.35 -0.96
N PHE A 80 -5.19 4.03 -1.12
CA PHE A 80 -5.74 3.29 -2.27
C PHE A 80 -7.27 3.27 -2.34
N MET A 81 -7.99 3.66 -1.29
CA MET A 81 -9.46 3.80 -1.35
C MET A 81 -9.88 4.81 -2.42
N GLN A 82 -9.03 5.78 -2.75
CA GLN A 82 -9.31 6.76 -3.80
C GLN A 82 -9.38 6.14 -5.21
N LEU A 83 -8.70 5.01 -5.42
CA LEU A 83 -8.68 4.28 -6.70
C LEU A 83 -9.88 3.32 -6.85
N CYS A 84 -10.63 3.06 -5.78
CA CYS A 84 -11.75 2.14 -5.82
C CYS A 84 -12.90 2.68 -6.67
N ASN A 85 -13.37 1.87 -7.62
CA ASN A 85 -14.47 2.21 -8.52
C ASN A 85 -15.30 0.94 -8.81
N ASN A 86 -16.04 0.90 -9.91
CA ASN A 86 -16.86 -0.26 -10.26
C ASN A 86 -16.02 -1.49 -10.63
N GLU A 87 -14.81 -1.28 -11.13
CA GLU A 87 -13.89 -2.33 -11.60
C GLU A 87 -12.76 -2.61 -10.60
N THR A 88 -12.46 -1.66 -9.71
CA THR A 88 -11.29 -1.70 -8.84
C THR A 88 -11.71 -1.78 -7.37
N VAL A 89 -11.20 -2.78 -6.66
CA VAL A 89 -11.46 -3.00 -5.22
C VAL A 89 -10.14 -3.11 -4.45
N LEU A 90 -10.19 -2.78 -3.15
CA LEU A 90 -9.05 -2.84 -2.25
C LEU A 90 -9.22 -3.99 -1.24
N MET A 91 -8.33 -4.97 -1.25
CA MET A 91 -8.25 -6.03 -0.26
C MET A 91 -7.19 -5.69 0.80
N ARG A 92 -7.61 -5.63 2.06
CA ARG A 92 -6.77 -5.32 3.21
C ARG A 92 -6.42 -6.60 3.97
N PRO A 93 -5.26 -7.23 3.71
CA PRO A 93 -4.98 -8.59 4.16
C PRO A 93 -4.91 -8.73 5.68
N VAL A 94 -4.47 -7.70 6.41
CA VAL A 94 -4.35 -7.74 7.88
C VAL A 94 -5.73 -7.73 8.54
N LYS A 95 -6.67 -6.96 7.97
CA LYS A 95 -8.05 -6.89 8.46
C LYS A 95 -8.97 -7.95 7.86
N LYS A 96 -8.51 -8.65 6.82
CA LYS A 96 -9.33 -9.59 6.03
C LYS A 96 -10.61 -8.93 5.49
N GLU A 97 -10.44 -7.71 5.01
CA GLU A 97 -11.53 -6.82 4.58
C GLU A 97 -11.39 -6.53 3.09
N VAL A 98 -12.51 -6.54 2.36
CA VAL A 98 -12.57 -6.10 0.96
C VAL A 98 -13.37 -4.82 0.89
N MET A 99 -12.74 -3.76 0.42
CA MET A 99 -13.33 -2.44 0.28
C MET A 99 -13.70 -2.18 -1.17
N THR A 100 -15.00 -2.01 -1.40
CA THR A 100 -15.58 -1.61 -2.67
C THR A 100 -15.98 -0.14 -2.60
N ARG A 101 -16.29 0.47 -3.74
CA ARG A 101 -16.90 1.81 -3.77
C ARG A 101 -18.08 1.94 -2.80
N LYS A 102 -18.95 0.92 -2.73
CA LYS A 102 -20.13 0.92 -1.88
C LYS A 102 -19.75 0.88 -0.40
N THR A 103 -18.92 -0.07 0.01
CA THR A 103 -18.55 -0.22 1.42
C THR A 103 -17.73 0.98 1.90
N ILE A 104 -16.90 1.58 1.05
CA ILE A 104 -16.19 2.84 1.38
C ILE A 104 -17.18 3.95 1.72
N VAL A 105 -18.22 4.13 0.92
CA VAL A 105 -19.25 5.15 1.19
C VAL A 105 -20.03 4.82 2.47
N GLU A 106 -20.35 3.56 2.72
CA GLU A 106 -21.06 3.12 3.92
C GLU A 106 -20.23 3.30 5.20
N ASP A 107 -18.94 2.93 5.16
CA ASP A 107 -18.05 2.92 6.34
C ASP A 107 -17.44 4.29 6.63
N ILE A 108 -17.09 5.05 5.59
CA ILE A 108 -16.34 6.32 5.70
C ILE A 108 -17.27 7.52 5.48
N GLY A 109 -18.36 7.35 4.73
CA GLY A 109 -19.26 8.45 4.37
C GLY A 109 -18.68 9.38 3.30
N ILE A 110 -17.59 9.00 2.63
CA ILE A 110 -16.91 9.78 1.60
C ILE A 110 -16.77 8.93 0.35
N HIS A 111 -17.14 9.49 -0.80
CA HIS A 111 -16.97 8.82 -2.08
C HIS A 111 -15.48 8.67 -2.43
N PRO A 112 -15.01 7.55 -3.03
CA PRO A 112 -13.62 7.36 -3.45
C PRO A 112 -12.99 8.56 -4.16
N THR A 113 -13.71 9.18 -5.11
CA THR A 113 -13.24 10.37 -5.86
C THR A 113 -12.97 11.59 -4.98
N ASN A 114 -13.55 11.65 -3.78
CA ASN A 114 -13.41 12.75 -2.84
C ASN A 114 -12.38 12.43 -1.73
N MET A 115 -11.81 11.22 -1.72
CA MET A 115 -10.86 10.80 -0.68
C MET A 115 -9.59 11.64 -0.68
N ALA A 116 -9.03 11.95 -1.86
CA ALA A 116 -7.85 12.80 -1.98
C ALA A 116 -8.11 14.21 -1.40
N LEU A 117 -9.24 14.82 -1.76
CA LEU A 117 -9.64 16.12 -1.22
C LEU A 117 -9.87 16.05 0.30
N ALA A 118 -10.50 14.98 0.78
CA ALA A 118 -10.71 14.78 2.21
C ALA A 118 -9.39 14.66 2.96
N ARG A 119 -8.41 13.93 2.43
CA ARG A 119 -7.07 13.80 3.02
C ARG A 119 -6.31 15.10 2.99
N ALA A 120 -6.41 15.89 1.92
CA ALA A 120 -5.82 17.23 1.86
C ALA A 120 -6.38 18.17 2.95
N ILE A 121 -7.65 18.03 3.33
CA ILE A 121 -8.27 18.83 4.40
C ILE A 121 -7.87 18.31 5.79
N VAL A 122 -7.92 16.99 6.00
CA VAL A 122 -7.68 16.35 7.31
C VAL A 122 -6.19 16.32 7.65
N GLY A 123 -5.33 16.35 6.63
CA GLY A 123 -3.92 16.07 6.74
C GLY A 123 -3.61 14.58 6.89
N ASP A 124 -2.32 14.30 7.01
CA ASP A 124 -1.84 12.98 7.38
C ASP A 124 -0.62 13.04 8.30
N SER A 125 -0.76 12.48 9.51
CA SER A 125 0.32 12.51 10.49
C SER A 125 1.44 11.52 10.19
N SER A 126 1.17 10.45 9.45
CA SER A 126 2.22 9.52 8.97
C SER A 126 3.21 10.22 8.04
N ASP A 127 2.69 11.06 7.15
CA ASP A 127 3.46 11.73 6.11
C ASP A 127 3.85 13.16 6.47
N ASN A 128 3.66 13.56 7.74
CA ASN A 128 3.89 14.92 8.22
C ASN A 128 3.12 16.01 7.42
N LEU A 129 1.95 15.68 6.90
CA LEU A 129 1.06 16.60 6.19
C LEU A 129 0.09 17.25 7.19
N PRO A 130 0.22 18.56 7.49
CA PRO A 130 -0.69 19.23 8.41
C PRO A 130 -2.07 19.42 7.77
N GLY A 131 -3.11 19.11 8.53
CA GLY A 131 -4.50 19.37 8.16
C GLY A 131 -5.06 20.66 8.73
N ILE A 132 -6.31 20.96 8.38
CA ILE A 132 -7.08 22.05 8.96
C ILE A 132 -7.51 21.67 10.38
N HIS A 133 -7.16 22.51 11.36
CA HIS A 133 -7.51 22.28 12.75
C HIS A 133 -9.04 22.15 12.93
N GLY A 134 -9.49 21.09 13.61
CA GLY A 134 -10.92 20.80 13.83
C GLY A 134 -11.65 20.12 12.66
N ALA A 135 -10.99 19.92 11.51
CA ALA A 135 -11.58 19.26 10.36
C ALA A 135 -11.14 17.78 10.27
N GLY A 136 -11.77 16.91 11.07
CA GLY A 136 -11.57 15.46 10.96
C GLY A 136 -12.36 14.82 9.82
N LEU A 137 -12.04 13.57 9.47
CA LEU A 137 -12.73 12.81 8.41
C LEU A 137 -14.26 12.80 8.58
N ALA A 138 -14.76 12.65 9.81
CA ALA A 138 -16.20 12.69 10.09
C ALA A 138 -16.84 14.07 9.84
N THR A 139 -16.10 15.16 10.10
CA THR A 139 -16.55 16.52 9.82
C THR A 139 -16.59 16.77 8.31
N VAL A 140 -15.56 16.32 7.60
CA VAL A 140 -15.45 16.43 6.15
C VAL A 140 -16.51 15.60 5.44
N ALA A 141 -16.77 14.37 5.89
CA ALA A 141 -17.82 13.50 5.35
C ALA A 141 -19.20 14.16 5.35
N LYS A 142 -19.53 14.94 6.39
CA LYS A 142 -20.79 15.69 6.47
C LYS A 142 -20.92 16.79 5.40
N ARG A 143 -19.82 17.23 4.79
CA ARG A 143 -19.81 18.27 3.74
C ARG A 143 -19.89 17.71 2.32
N PHE A 144 -19.69 16.41 2.15
CA PHE A 144 -19.85 15.70 0.87
C PHE A 144 -21.23 15.07 0.69
N LYS A 145 -22.11 15.19 1.71
CA LYS A 145 -23.53 14.86 1.62
C LYS A 145 -24.29 16.01 0.97
#